data_AF-A0A6A6DVV4-F1
#
_entry.id   AF-A0A6A6DVV4-F1
#
_cell.length_a   1.000
_cell.length_b   1.000
_cell.length_c   1.000
_cell.angle_alpha   90.00
_cell.angle_beta   90.00
_cell.angle_gamma   90.00
#
_symmetry.space_group_name_H-M   'P 1'
#
loop_
_entity.id
_entity.type
_entity.pdbx_description
1 polymer ?
#
loop_
_entity_poly.entity_id
_entity_poly.type
_entity_poly.pdbx_seq_one_letter_code
_entity_poly.pdbx_strand_id
1 'polypeptide(L)' 'FAWVDQLCIIQDDTEDWSKEALRMGKIYNHAYLTIAATNSKSSFDGFLQDREPSCRAGLGFTFKGVCYRNWSLWRLRD' A
#
# COMPACT_ATOMS: atom_id res chain seq x y z
N PHE A 1 17.07 -1.08 -9.75
CA PHE A 1 16.04 -1.60 -10.66
C PHE A 1 14.84 -1.98 -9.81
N ALA A 2 13.67 -1.38 -10.06
CA ALA A 2 12.43 -1.70 -9.34
C ALA A 2 11.48 -2.36 -10.35
N TRP A 3 11.07 -3.59 -10.05
CA TRP A 3 10.10 -4.32 -10.86
C TRP A 3 8.74 -4.22 -10.19
N VAL A 4 7.70 -3.88 -10.95
CA VAL A 4 6.33 -3.73 -10.45
C VAL A 4 5.39 -4.46 -11.39
N ASP A 5 4.68 -5.45 -10.86
CA ASP A 5 3.83 -6.38 -11.61
C ASP A 5 2.83 -5.64 -12.50
N GLN A 6 2.24 -4.56 -11.98
CA GLN A 6 1.25 -3.73 -12.68
C GLN A 6 1.81 -2.90 -13.85
N LEU A 7 3.14 -2.73 -13.93
CA LEU A 7 3.81 -2.01 -15.02
C LEU A 7 4.39 -2.96 -16.07
N CYS A 8 4.62 -4.21 -15.69
CA CYS A 8 5.31 -5.18 -16.55
C CYS A 8 4.37 -6.23 -17.12
N ILE A 9 3.19 -6.44 -16.55
CA ILE A 9 2.20 -7.42 -17.02
C ILE A 9 0.98 -6.68 -17.57
N ILE A 10 0.69 -6.88 -18.84
CA ILE A 10 -0.54 -6.39 -19.47
C ILE A 10 -1.72 -7.17 -18.88
N GLN A 11 -2.68 -6.43 -18.30
CA GLN A 11 -3.89 -7.03 -17.73
C GLN A 11 -4.78 -7.57 -18.85
N ASP A 12 -5.43 -8.71 -18.59
CA ASP A 12 -6.31 -9.43 -19.54
C ASP A 12 -5.62 -10.01 -20.79
N ASP A 13 -4.28 -9.97 -20.88
CA ASP A 13 -3.51 -10.67 -21.91
C ASP A 13 -2.90 -11.96 -21.35
N THR A 14 -3.47 -13.11 -21.76
CA THR A 14 -3.00 -14.43 -21.31
C THR A 14 -1.63 -14.81 -21.85
N GLU A 15 -1.23 -14.29 -23.02
CA GLU A 15 0.06 -14.57 -23.63
C GLU A 15 1.16 -13.77 -22.93
N ASP A 16 0.94 -12.49 -22.67
CA ASP A 16 1.86 -11.63 -21.92
C ASP A 16 2.01 -12.10 -20.47
N TRP A 17 0.90 -12.44 -19.82
CA TRP A 17 0.91 -13.04 -18.48
C TRP A 17 1.80 -14.28 -18.42
N SER A 18 1.71 -15.17 -19.40
CA SER A 18 2.52 -16.40 -19.41
C SER A 18 4.02 -16.12 -19.48
N LYS A 19 4.42 -15.12 -20.28
CA LYS A 19 5.82 -14.72 -20.47
C LYS A 19 6.39 -14.06 -19.22
N GLU A 20 5.64 -13.16 -18.60
CA GLU A 20 6.09 -12.41 -17.43
C GLU A 20 5.96 -13.22 -16.13
N ALA A 21 4.99 -14.13 -16.02
CA ALA A 21 4.89 -15.07 -14.90
C ALA A 21 6.11 -16.03 -14.83
N LEU A 22 6.65 -16.43 -15.98
CA LEU A 22 7.91 -17.18 -16.07
C LEU A 22 9.11 -16.37 -15.53
N ARG A 23 9.08 -15.05 -15.66
CA ARG A 23 10.14 -14.14 -15.18
C ARG A 23 9.97 -13.77 -13.71
N MET A 24 8.74 -13.68 -13.19
CA MET A 24 8.43 -13.37 -11.79
C MET A 24 9.26 -14.18 -10.81
N GLY A 25 9.33 -15.50 -10.99
CA GLY A 25 10.06 -16.38 -10.09
C GLY A 25 11.54 -16.02 -9.98
N LYS A 26 12.18 -15.66 -11.09
CA LYS A 26 13.58 -15.24 -11.11
C LYS A 26 13.76 -13.86 -10.48
N ILE A 27 12.86 -12.92 -10.77
CA ILE A 27 12.94 -11.54 -10.28
C ILE A 27 12.77 -11.49 -8.76
N TYR A 28 11.77 -12.18 -8.22
CA TYR A 28 11.57 -12.23 -6.76
C TYR A 28 12.69 -12.98 -6.05
N ASN A 29 13.22 -14.07 -6.62
CA ASN A 29 14.30 -14.83 -6.01
C ASN A 29 15.62 -14.02 -5.93
N HIS A 30 15.88 -13.16 -6.91
CA HIS A 30 17.07 -12.30 -6.92
C HIS A 30 16.82 -10.88 -6.38
N ALA A 31 15.64 -10.61 -5.82
CA ALA A 31 15.35 -9.31 -5.22
C ALA A 31 15.99 -9.21 -3.82
N TYR A 32 16.65 -8.08 -3.54
CA TYR A 32 17.12 -7.78 -2.18
C TYR A 32 15.96 -7.54 -1.20
N LEU A 33 14.84 -7.01 -1.71
CA LEU A 33 13.65 -6.70 -0.96
C LEU A 33 12.42 -6.85 -1.86
N THR A 34 11.38 -7.50 -1.36
CA THR A 34 10.06 -7.59 -2.00
C THR A 34 9.02 -6.93 -1.10
N ILE A 35 8.24 -6.00 -1.65
CA ILE A 35 7.17 -5.29 -0.95
C ILE A 35 5.84 -5.73 -1.56
N ALA A 36 4.95 -6.28 -0.74
CA ALA A 36 3.62 -6.71 -1.17
C ALA A 36 2.54 -5.97 -0.38
N ALA A 37 1.61 -5.32 -1.08
CA ALA A 37 0.53 -4.53 -0.51
C ALA A 37 -0.77 -5.34 -0.39
N THR A 38 -0.75 -6.43 0.38
CA THR A 38 -1.90 -7.36 0.52
C THR A 38 -3.09 -6.79 1.29
N ASN A 39 -2.92 -5.65 1.96
CA ASN A 39 -3.95 -4.98 2.76
C ASN A 39 -4.83 -4.01 1.94
N SER A 40 -4.60 -3.90 0.63
CA SER A 40 -5.42 -3.11 -0.28
C SER A 40 -6.36 -4.00 -1.09
N LYS A 41 -7.54 -3.48 -1.44
CA LYS A 41 -8.49 -4.18 -2.32
C LYS A 41 -8.18 -3.98 -3.80
N SER A 42 -7.46 -2.91 -4.14
CA SER A 42 -7.17 -2.53 -5.52
C SER A 42 -5.89 -1.71 -5.61
N SER A 43 -5.24 -1.70 -6.78
CA SER A 43 -4.06 -0.87 -7.06
C SER A 43 -4.36 0.63 -7.00
N PHE A 44 -5.62 1.02 -7.13
CA PHE A 44 -6.08 2.40 -6.98
C PHE A 44 -6.30 2.82 -5.52
N ASP A 45 -6.34 1.84 -4.61
CA ASP A 45 -6.57 2.07 -3.18
C ASP A 45 -5.23 2.10 -2.43
N GLY A 46 -5.14 2.98 -1.42
CA GLY A 46 -4.00 2.99 -0.50
C GLY A 46 -4.01 1.77 0.42
N PHE A 47 -2.87 1.08 0.56
CA PHE A 47 -2.73 -0.07 1.47
C PHE A 47 -2.41 0.33 2.93
N LEU A 48 -1.93 1.56 3.12
CA LEU A 48 -1.65 2.15 4.42
C LEU A 48 -2.95 2.69 5.01
N GLN A 49 -3.62 1.86 5.81
CA GLN A 49 -4.78 2.32 6.57
C GLN A 49 -4.34 3.17 7.76
N ASP A 50 -5.23 4.07 8.19
CA ASP A 50 -5.04 4.81 9.43
C ASP A 50 -4.81 3.81 10.56
N ARG A 51 -3.64 3.93 11.20
CA ARG A 51 -3.43 3.21 12.45
C ARG A 51 -4.35 3.86 13.46
N GLU A 52 -5.26 3.08 14.02
CA GLU A 52 -5.90 3.43 15.29
C GLU A 52 -4.77 3.94 16.20
N PRO A 53 -4.87 5.18 16.72
CA PRO A 53 -3.87 5.68 17.63
C PRO A 53 -3.84 4.65 18.73
N SER A 54 -2.75 3.88 18.80
CA SER A 54 -2.58 2.90 19.87
C SER A 54 -2.86 3.70 21.12
N CYS A 55 -3.92 3.36 21.84
CA CYS A 55 -4.06 3.78 23.22
C CYS A 55 -2.79 3.23 23.83
N ARG A 56 -1.74 4.06 23.86
CA ARG A 56 -0.59 3.83 24.71
C ARG A 56 -1.31 3.69 26.04
N ALA A 57 -1.34 2.47 26.58
CA ALA A 57 -1.45 2.29 28.00
C ALA A 57 -0.17 2.94 28.56
N GLY A 58 -0.11 4.27 28.46
CA GLY A 58 0.71 5.07 29.30
C GLY A 58 0.17 4.76 30.67
N LEU A 59 1.02 4.13 31.48
CA LEU A 59 1.12 4.49 32.87
C LEU A 59 0.81 6.00 32.96
N GLY A 60 -0.35 6.30 33.55
CA GLY A 60 -1.17 7.42 33.13
C GLY A 60 -0.48 8.78 33.22
N PHE A 61 -0.69 9.60 32.19
CA PHE A 61 -0.78 11.06 32.32
C PHE A 61 -1.79 11.58 31.29
N THR A 62 -2.94 12.02 31.79
CA THR A 62 -4.02 12.60 30.99
C THR A 62 -3.61 14.01 30.54
N PHE A 63 -3.30 14.21 29.26
CA PHE A 63 -3.41 15.53 28.64
C PHE A 63 -4.77 15.64 27.96
N LYS A 64 -5.65 16.48 28.53
CA LYS A 64 -6.91 16.86 27.89
C LYS A 64 -6.59 17.59 26.58
N GLY A 65 -7.06 17.04 25.48
CA GLY A 65 -7.41 17.79 24.29
C GLY A 65 -6.49 17.61 23.10
N VAL A 66 -6.90 16.72 22.19
CA VAL A 66 -6.88 17.02 20.75
C VAL A 66 -8.13 16.41 20.13
N CYS A 67 -8.97 17.25 19.53
CA CYS A 67 -10.12 16.85 18.73
C CYS A 67 -9.66 16.86 17.27
N TYR A 68 -9.36 15.70 16.68
CA TYR A 68 -9.15 15.61 15.24
C TYR A 68 -10.52 15.61 14.55
N ARG A 69 -11.02 16.82 14.25
CA ARG A 69 -12.17 16.99 13.35
C ARG A 69 -11.68 17.04 11.91
N ASN A 70 -12.07 16.00 11.18
CA ASN A 70 -12.64 16.07 9.84
C ASN A 70 -11.67 16.31 8.64
N TRP A 71 -11.36 15.22 7.94
CA TRP A 71 -10.53 15.16 6.72
C TRP A 71 -11.24 15.60 5.42
N SER A 72 -12.41 16.24 5.47
CA SER A 72 -13.17 16.61 4.26
C SER A 72 -12.84 18.01 3.67
N LEU A 73 -11.76 18.68 4.09
CA LEU A 73 -11.42 20.05 3.65
C LEU A 73 -10.30 20.17 2.59
N TRP A 74 -9.83 19.07 1.99
CA TRP A 74 -8.78 19.10 0.95
C TRP A 74 -9.28 19.04 -0.50
N ARG A 75 -10.52 19.47 -0.79
CA ARG A 75 -11.01 19.56 -2.18
C ARG A 75 -11.89 20.79 -2.40
N LEU A 76 -11.32 21.99 -2.23
CA LEU A 76 -11.81 23.24 -2.82
C LEU A 76 -10.81 24.40 -2.55
N ARG A 77 -9.71 24.38 -3.30
CA ARG A 77 -8.96 25.55 -3.78
C ARG A 77 -7.84 25.01 -4.67
N ASP A 78 -8.15 24.86 -5.94
CA ASP A 78 -7.53 25.58 -7.06
C ASP A 78 -8.48 25.52 -8.26
#